data_AF-A0A8T4ZLQ5-F1
#
_entry.id   AF-A0A8T4ZLQ5-F1
#
_cell.length_a   1.000
_cell.length_b   1.000
_cell.length_c   1.000
_cell.angle_alpha   90.00
_cell.angle_beta   90.00
_cell.angle_gamma   90.00
#
_symmetry.space_group_name_H-M   'P 1'
#
loop_
_entity.id
_entity.type
_entity.pdbx_description
1 polymer ?
#
loop_
_entity_poly.entity_id
_entity_poly.type
_entity_poly.pdbx_seq_one_letter_code
_entity_poly.pdbx_strand_id
1 'polypeptide(L)'
;MLELLENPMGRMDLVRELKSYPTTVQCRLDKLWQEGKILRSREKIHASYVDSKPGVGRYWKKLSTFLWIRADSRAMTPSGIVTVEVPYTQRYTLEESKKKHNVAFIAFSKPVVENVKQGWLNQKEVLKFFKNRDVGAVPSEVAQAFNAPLSRASRTLGKMRKQGLLERRGYWNPVLAKETPFQGRIKGYVYGLPGTDQAKKRIEQGEGLYSPHVNAILVEIRKDSSLKRFTSYGKFEEELGQYETLKAIKILTQIYPGLVTATIGGQGFIYDKQYFTSEDIDKQVAYWEKHVSIKKRLTGAIGAFHEAFSQHAIDLALKDMDIKVTFWRKIGKGKESYNIRLSNAKEIDRVLQVDFYYKGKLLWRHYYPIECKFYRGGATPEHLKEFIDKLRFSSEFGEQIALQEGNQNLQVHVVKQNVHPILISPYFKKETHQQAKKYHVELLPTWLLAKLAGDTIGKKLEMRKLFEDYLKEGGNIEAFLTEIFKRKKTQ
;
A
#
# COMPACT_ATOMS: atom_id res chain seq x y z
N MET A 1 -50.49 17.79 7.05
CA MET A 1 -49.17 17.33 7.56
C MET A 1 -49.27 15.92 8.14
N LEU A 2 -50.19 15.63 9.07
CA LEU A 2 -50.35 14.28 9.62
C LEU A 2 -50.71 13.22 8.55
N GLU A 3 -51.55 13.58 7.58
CA GLU A 3 -51.88 12.70 6.44
C GLU A 3 -50.66 12.33 5.59
N LEU A 4 -49.76 13.30 5.34
CA LEU A 4 -48.50 13.06 4.62
C LEU A 4 -47.54 12.13 5.40
N LEU A 5 -47.69 12.08 6.73
CA LEU A 5 -46.88 11.25 7.60
C LEU A 5 -47.46 9.84 7.81
N GLU A 6 -48.44 9.41 7.01
CA GLU A 6 -48.85 8.01 6.95
C GLU A 6 -47.65 7.10 6.63
N ASN A 7 -46.70 7.59 5.84
CA ASN A 7 -45.42 6.92 5.58
C ASN A 7 -44.24 7.73 6.14
N PRO A 8 -43.09 7.09 6.42
CA PRO A 8 -41.89 7.81 6.85
C PRO A 8 -41.41 8.86 5.86
N MET A 9 -41.34 10.13 6.28
CA MET A 9 -40.84 11.23 5.43
C MET A 9 -39.78 12.09 6.11
N GLY A 10 -38.83 12.60 5.32
CA GLY A 10 -37.84 13.56 5.76
C GLY A 10 -38.41 14.98 5.83
N ARG A 11 -37.78 15.84 6.65
CA ARG A 11 -38.20 17.25 6.77
C ARG A 11 -38.22 17.98 5.43
N MET A 12 -37.22 17.75 4.59
CA MET A 12 -37.12 18.44 3.30
C MET A 12 -38.15 17.94 2.29
N ASP A 13 -38.65 16.72 2.45
CA ASP A 13 -39.75 16.19 1.64
C ASP A 13 -41.05 16.90 2.03
N LEU A 14 -41.32 17.01 3.33
CA LEU A 14 -42.47 17.75 3.86
C LEU A 14 -42.43 19.23 3.49
N VAL A 15 -41.26 19.86 3.46
CA VAL A 15 -41.08 21.25 2.98
C VAL A 15 -41.56 21.40 1.54
N ARG A 16 -41.23 20.43 0.67
CA ARG A 16 -41.64 20.43 -0.74
C ARG A 16 -43.14 20.20 -0.88
N GLU A 17 -43.67 19.17 -0.23
CA GLU A 17 -45.10 18.82 -0.30
C GLU A 17 -46.00 19.93 0.28
N LEU A 18 -45.61 20.49 1.43
CA LEU A 18 -46.39 21.53 2.10
C LEU A 18 -46.12 22.94 1.56
N LYS A 19 -45.20 23.09 0.60
CA LYS A 19 -44.75 24.38 0.04
C LYS A 19 -44.47 25.43 1.14
N SER A 20 -43.74 25.02 2.18
CA SER A 20 -43.53 25.83 3.39
C SER A 20 -42.06 25.96 3.78
N TYR A 21 -41.71 26.97 4.57
CA TYR A 21 -40.31 27.19 4.97
C TYR A 21 -39.79 26.07 5.91
N PRO A 22 -38.50 25.69 5.79
CA PRO A 22 -37.91 24.63 6.62
C PRO A 22 -38.04 24.83 8.13
N THR A 23 -37.94 26.08 8.59
CA THR A 23 -38.10 26.46 10.00
C THR A 23 -39.54 26.24 10.46
N THR A 24 -40.53 26.66 9.67
CA THR A 24 -41.95 26.47 9.96
C THR A 24 -42.32 24.99 10.06
N VAL A 25 -41.82 24.17 9.11
CA VAL A 25 -42.04 22.71 9.14
C VAL A 25 -41.37 22.07 10.35
N GLN A 26 -40.15 22.48 10.71
CA GLN A 26 -39.46 21.99 11.90
C GLN A 26 -40.24 22.30 13.19
N CYS A 27 -40.69 23.53 13.38
CA CYS A 27 -41.45 23.91 14.57
C CYS A 27 -42.75 23.11 14.71
N ARG A 28 -43.44 22.85 13.60
CA ARG A 28 -44.66 22.03 13.58
C ARG A 28 -44.37 20.57 13.90
N LEU A 29 -43.29 20.00 13.35
CA LEU A 29 -42.85 18.64 13.68
C LEU A 29 -42.49 18.50 15.15
N ASP A 30 -41.73 19.45 15.70
CA ASP A 30 -41.34 19.42 17.11
C ASP A 30 -42.56 19.49 18.04
N LYS A 31 -43.53 20.35 17.72
CA LYS A 31 -44.81 20.44 18.46
C LYS A 31 -45.61 19.14 18.38
N LEU A 32 -45.80 18.59 17.18
CA LEU A 32 -46.55 17.34 16.99
C LEU A 32 -45.86 16.14 17.65
N TRP A 33 -44.53 16.13 17.70
CA TRP A 33 -43.77 15.08 18.37
C TRP A 33 -43.90 15.16 19.89
N GLN A 34 -43.84 16.38 20.45
CA GLN A 34 -44.10 16.63 21.86
C GLN A 34 -45.51 16.25 22.28
N GLU A 35 -46.49 16.51 21.41
CA GLU A 35 -47.89 16.09 21.59
C GLU A 35 -48.12 14.58 21.38
N GLY A 36 -47.08 13.81 21.01
CA GLY A 36 -47.17 12.36 20.80
C GLY A 36 -47.91 11.93 19.52
N LYS A 37 -48.28 12.87 18.64
CA LYS A 37 -49.04 12.60 17.41
C LYS A 37 -48.19 12.01 16.29
N ILE A 38 -46.88 12.20 16.36
CA ILE A 38 -45.90 11.67 15.40
C ILE A 38 -44.73 11.07 16.17
N LEU A 39 -43.96 10.19 15.51
CA LEU A 39 -42.73 9.61 15.99
C LEU A 39 -41.56 10.04 15.10
N ARG A 40 -40.35 10.04 15.66
CA ARG A 40 -39.12 10.39 14.94
C ARG A 40 -38.22 9.17 14.82
N SER A 41 -37.50 9.03 13.72
CA SER A 41 -36.44 8.03 13.63
C SER A 41 -35.40 8.26 14.75
N ARG A 42 -34.95 7.16 15.37
CA ARG A 42 -33.94 7.21 16.44
C ARG A 42 -32.64 7.83 15.94
N GLU A 43 -32.24 7.46 14.73
CA GLU A 43 -31.02 7.92 14.07
C GLU A 43 -31.33 8.70 12.80
N LYS A 44 -30.32 9.40 12.28
CA LYS A 44 -30.42 10.04 10.96
C LYS A 44 -30.28 8.99 9.88
N ILE A 45 -31.15 9.05 8.90
CA ILE A 45 -31.09 8.24 7.70
C ILE A 45 -30.31 9.01 6.63
N HIS A 46 -29.45 8.28 5.92
CA HIS A 46 -28.56 8.82 4.91
C HIS A 46 -29.05 8.42 3.52
N ALA A 47 -29.46 9.41 2.73
CA ALA A 47 -29.72 9.23 1.32
C ALA A 47 -28.55 9.80 0.50
N SER A 48 -28.26 9.19 -0.64
CA SER A 48 -27.30 9.72 -1.61
C SER A 48 -27.93 9.73 -3.00
N TYR A 49 -27.67 10.77 -3.76
CA TYR A 49 -28.24 11.03 -5.08
C TYR A 49 -27.23 11.77 -5.96
N VAL A 50 -27.45 11.72 -7.28
CA VAL A 50 -26.75 12.57 -8.23
C VAL A 50 -27.47 13.91 -8.34
N ASP A 51 -26.74 15.01 -8.18
CA ASP A 51 -27.23 16.37 -8.37
C ASP A 51 -26.46 17.00 -9.55
N SER A 52 -27.00 18.04 -10.18
CA SER A 52 -26.35 18.68 -11.33
C SER A 52 -26.43 20.19 -11.24
N LYS A 53 -25.31 20.87 -11.53
CA LYS A 53 -25.24 22.33 -11.55
C LYS A 53 -24.57 22.83 -12.83
N PRO A 54 -25.10 23.90 -13.48
CA PRO A 54 -24.45 24.52 -14.63
C PRO A 54 -22.99 24.88 -14.31
N GLY A 55 -22.07 24.52 -15.21
CA GLY A 55 -20.62 24.74 -15.06
C GLY A 55 -19.86 23.75 -14.15
N VAL A 56 -20.56 22.88 -13.42
CA VAL A 56 -19.94 21.87 -12.51
C VAL A 56 -20.22 20.44 -12.97
N GLY A 57 -21.29 20.20 -13.73
CA GLY A 57 -21.67 18.86 -14.19
C GLY A 57 -22.45 18.07 -13.13
N ARG A 58 -22.52 16.75 -13.29
CA ARG A 58 -23.14 15.82 -12.34
C ARG A 58 -22.20 15.55 -11.16
N TYR A 59 -22.68 15.69 -9.94
CA TYR A 59 -21.89 15.43 -8.74
C TYR A 59 -22.69 14.65 -7.69
N TRP A 60 -21.97 13.81 -6.94
CA TRP A 60 -22.54 13.00 -5.87
C TRP A 60 -22.84 13.85 -4.63
N LYS A 61 -24.04 13.72 -4.08
CA LYS A 61 -24.49 14.42 -2.88
C LYS A 61 -25.08 13.45 -1.87
N LYS A 62 -24.73 13.64 -0.61
CA LYS A 62 -25.26 12.86 0.53
C LYS A 62 -26.05 13.78 1.45
N LEU A 63 -27.30 13.42 1.71
CA LEU A 63 -28.18 14.13 2.62
C LEU A 63 -28.49 13.24 3.82
N SER A 64 -28.49 13.85 5.02
CA SER A 64 -28.76 13.14 6.27
C SER A 64 -29.94 13.81 6.94
N THR A 65 -31.04 13.07 7.14
CA THR A 65 -32.26 13.60 7.75
C THR A 65 -32.82 12.63 8.78
N PHE A 66 -33.54 13.16 9.77
CA PHE A 66 -34.48 12.33 10.53
C PHE A 66 -35.73 12.10 9.69
N LEU A 67 -36.30 10.91 9.82
CA LEU A 67 -37.62 10.59 9.27
C LEU A 67 -38.67 10.78 10.36
N TRP A 68 -39.87 11.13 9.93
CA TRP A 68 -41.03 11.33 10.78
C TRP A 68 -42.17 10.48 10.26
N ILE A 69 -43.01 9.97 11.16
CA ILE A 69 -44.17 9.15 10.82
C ILE A 69 -45.29 9.41 11.84
N ARG A 70 -46.54 9.27 11.46
CA ARG A 70 -47.68 9.33 12.38
C ARG A 70 -47.59 8.18 13.40
N ALA A 71 -47.94 8.45 14.66
CA ALA A 71 -47.79 7.47 15.73
C ALA A 71 -48.70 6.24 15.57
N ASP A 72 -49.86 6.43 14.95
CA ASP A 72 -50.89 5.45 14.61
C ASP A 72 -50.86 5.04 13.12
N SER A 73 -49.75 5.26 12.42
CA SER A 73 -49.59 4.87 11.02
C SER A 73 -49.74 3.36 10.84
N ARG A 74 -50.42 2.93 9.75
CA ARG A 74 -50.54 1.50 9.39
C ARG A 74 -49.21 0.86 9.00
N ALA A 75 -48.22 1.68 8.61
CA ALA A 75 -46.88 1.21 8.28
C ALA A 75 -46.05 0.88 9.53
N MET A 76 -46.51 1.25 10.73
CA MET A 76 -45.82 0.99 11.99
C MET A 76 -46.02 -0.46 12.42
N THR A 77 -44.91 -1.18 12.65
CA THR A 77 -44.96 -2.52 13.25
C THR A 77 -45.10 -2.45 14.77
N PRO A 78 -45.58 -3.51 15.44
CA PRO A 78 -45.64 -3.55 16.91
C PRO A 78 -44.28 -3.32 17.60
N SER A 79 -43.17 -3.63 16.92
CA SER A 79 -41.81 -3.39 17.43
C SER A 79 -41.30 -1.96 17.21
N GLY A 80 -42.11 -1.06 16.62
CA GLY A 80 -41.73 0.32 16.34
C GLY A 80 -40.71 0.49 15.20
N ILE A 81 -40.59 -0.51 14.33
CA ILE A 81 -39.61 -0.54 13.22
C ILE A 81 -40.35 -0.53 11.88
N VAL A 82 -39.91 0.32 10.95
CA VAL A 82 -40.46 0.39 9.60
C VAL A 82 -39.33 0.20 8.58
N THR A 83 -39.53 -0.68 7.60
CA THR A 83 -38.60 -0.84 6.48
C THR A 83 -38.83 0.26 5.45
N VAL A 84 -37.82 1.10 5.22
CA VAL A 84 -37.89 2.24 4.30
C VAL A 84 -36.90 2.03 3.15
N GLU A 85 -37.33 2.30 1.92
CA GLU A 85 -36.44 2.35 0.76
C GLU A 85 -35.80 3.73 0.63
N VAL A 86 -34.46 3.77 0.66
CA VAL A 86 -33.68 5.00 0.61
C VAL A 86 -32.84 5.03 -0.67
N PRO A 87 -32.81 6.14 -1.41
CA PRO A 87 -31.92 6.32 -2.55
C PRO A 87 -30.44 6.17 -2.16
N TYR A 88 -29.71 5.37 -2.92
CA TYR A 88 -28.28 5.13 -2.77
C TYR A 88 -27.57 5.26 -4.11
N THR A 89 -26.54 6.11 -4.16
CA THR A 89 -25.69 6.31 -5.33
C THR A 89 -24.27 5.91 -4.97
N GLN A 90 -23.68 5.02 -5.77
CA GLN A 90 -22.27 4.68 -5.65
C GLN A 90 -21.39 5.89 -5.99
N ARG A 91 -20.46 6.22 -5.09
CA ARG A 91 -19.70 7.48 -5.15
C ARG A 91 -18.84 7.65 -6.40
N TYR A 92 -18.29 6.55 -6.92
CA TYR A 92 -17.30 6.58 -8.00
C TYR A 92 -17.88 6.21 -9.37
N THR A 93 -18.90 5.36 -9.40
CA THR A 93 -19.57 4.92 -10.64
C THR A 93 -20.82 5.74 -10.94
N LEU A 94 -21.33 6.50 -9.96
CA LEU A 94 -22.57 7.28 -10.03
C LEU A 94 -23.83 6.43 -10.34
N GLU A 95 -23.75 5.12 -10.18
CA GLU A 95 -24.89 4.21 -10.32
C GLU A 95 -25.89 4.42 -9.17
N GLU A 96 -27.16 4.61 -9.52
CA GLU A 96 -28.26 4.83 -8.60
C GLU A 96 -29.02 3.53 -8.32
N SER A 97 -29.35 3.30 -7.05
CA SER A 97 -30.08 2.13 -6.57
C SER A 97 -30.94 2.50 -5.36
N LYS A 98 -31.84 1.61 -4.93
CA LYS A 98 -32.59 1.75 -3.68
C LYS A 98 -32.11 0.72 -2.66
N LYS A 99 -31.86 1.15 -1.43
CA LYS A 99 -31.51 0.26 -0.32
C LYS A 99 -32.63 0.25 0.71
N LYS A 100 -33.02 -0.96 1.17
CA LYS A 100 -33.97 -1.14 2.25
C LYS A 100 -33.26 -0.97 3.60
N HIS A 101 -33.81 -0.12 4.46
CA HIS A 101 -33.31 0.14 5.81
C HIS A 101 -34.42 -0.12 6.83
N ASN A 102 -34.13 -0.90 7.86
CA ASN A 102 -35.01 -1.05 9.01
C ASN A 102 -34.80 0.12 9.96
N VAL A 103 -35.80 0.99 10.08
CA VAL A 103 -35.71 2.24 10.83
C VAL A 103 -36.59 2.16 12.08
N ALA A 104 -35.97 2.28 13.25
CA ALA A 104 -36.68 2.37 14.52
C ALA A 104 -37.18 3.80 14.77
N PHE A 105 -38.46 3.93 15.13
CA PHE A 105 -39.12 5.19 15.47
C PHE A 105 -39.36 5.28 16.98
N ILE A 106 -39.16 6.47 17.52
CA ILE A 106 -39.24 6.74 18.95
C ILE A 106 -40.22 7.88 19.24
N ALA A 107 -40.96 7.73 20.33
CA ALA A 107 -41.79 8.77 20.90
C ALA A 107 -40.92 9.88 21.52
N PHE A 108 -41.52 11.04 21.73
CA PHE A 108 -40.85 12.12 22.44
C PHE A 108 -40.60 11.71 23.89
N SER A 109 -39.38 11.93 24.38
CA SER A 109 -39.07 11.86 25.81
C SER A 109 -38.07 12.94 26.16
N LYS A 110 -38.25 13.59 27.33
CA LYS A 110 -37.32 14.62 27.84
C LYS A 110 -35.86 14.12 27.90
N PRO A 111 -35.57 12.87 28.33
CA PRO A 111 -34.20 12.31 28.33
C PRO A 111 -33.56 12.23 26.93
N VAL A 112 -34.34 11.98 25.87
CA VAL A 112 -33.84 11.92 24.48
C VAL A 112 -33.41 13.30 23.97
N VAL A 113 -33.99 14.39 24.48
CA VAL A 113 -33.61 15.77 24.15
C VAL A 113 -32.45 16.26 25.03
N GLU A 114 -32.42 15.88 26.30
CA GLU A 114 -31.37 16.26 27.25
C GLU A 114 -30.02 15.58 26.94
N ASN A 115 -30.02 14.33 26.44
CA ASN A 115 -28.82 13.68 25.89
C ASN A 115 -28.20 14.45 24.70
N VAL A 116 -28.96 15.28 23.98
CA VAL A 116 -28.43 16.14 22.90
C VAL A 116 -27.75 17.41 23.46
N LYS A 117 -28.16 17.86 24.66
CA LYS A 117 -27.58 19.01 25.37
C LYS A 117 -26.38 18.64 26.24
N GLN A 118 -26.19 17.38 26.63
CA GLN A 118 -24.93 16.92 27.22
C GLN A 118 -23.76 17.15 26.25
N GLY A 119 -22.70 17.78 26.73
CA GLY A 119 -21.51 18.12 25.93
C GLY A 119 -21.67 19.33 25.01
N TRP A 120 -22.58 20.27 25.32
CA TRP A 120 -22.64 21.56 24.63
C TRP A 120 -21.63 22.53 25.25
N LEU A 121 -20.62 22.92 24.45
CA LEU A 121 -19.60 23.89 24.87
C LEU A 121 -20.12 25.32 24.75
N ASN A 122 -20.36 25.97 25.88
CA ASN A 122 -20.67 27.40 25.95
C ASN A 122 -19.37 28.24 25.88
N GLN A 123 -19.35 29.24 25.01
CA GLN A 123 -18.21 30.14 24.83
C GLN A 123 -17.77 30.83 26.13
N LYS A 124 -18.72 31.25 26.98
CA LYS A 124 -18.41 31.89 28.26
C LYS A 124 -17.70 30.94 29.22
N GLU A 125 -18.14 29.69 29.25
CA GLU A 125 -17.57 28.65 30.11
C GLU A 125 -16.19 28.21 29.62
N VAL A 126 -15.99 28.10 28.30
CA VAL A 126 -14.67 27.83 27.70
C VAL A 126 -13.69 28.95 28.03
N LEU A 127 -14.11 30.22 27.97
CA LEU A 127 -13.26 31.34 28.39
C LEU A 127 -12.93 31.28 29.88
N LYS A 128 -13.90 30.93 30.74
CA LYS A 128 -13.65 30.73 32.18
C LYS A 128 -12.67 29.59 32.42
N PHE A 129 -12.76 28.51 31.66
CA PHE A 129 -11.81 27.39 31.69
C PHE A 129 -10.38 27.85 31.38
N PHE A 130 -10.18 28.68 30.36
CA PHE A 130 -8.84 29.21 30.05
C PHE A 130 -8.37 30.29 31.05
N LYS A 131 -9.27 31.08 31.63
CA LYS A 131 -8.93 32.06 32.68
C LYS A 131 -8.47 31.40 33.97
N ASN A 132 -9.03 30.24 34.31
CA ASN A 132 -8.71 29.50 35.52
C ASN A 132 -7.46 28.62 35.38
N ARG A 133 -6.75 28.66 34.25
CA ARG A 133 -5.55 27.87 33.98
C ARG A 133 -4.38 28.79 33.69
N ASP A 134 -3.21 28.45 34.22
CA ASP A 134 -1.95 29.11 33.84
C ASP A 134 -1.36 28.59 32.53
N VAL A 135 -1.91 27.49 32.00
CA VAL A 135 -1.45 26.84 30.78
C VAL A 135 -2.56 26.62 29.77
N GLY A 136 -2.19 26.70 28.50
CA GLY A 136 -3.07 26.45 27.37
C GLY A 136 -3.60 25.02 27.33
N ALA A 137 -4.45 24.75 26.35
CA ALA A 137 -5.10 23.44 26.23
C ALA A 137 -5.27 23.00 24.78
N VAL A 138 -5.23 21.70 24.55
CA VAL A 138 -5.60 21.07 23.27
C VAL A 138 -7.10 20.72 23.22
N PRO A 139 -7.67 20.50 22.01
CA PRO A 139 -9.08 20.17 21.89
C PRO A 139 -9.54 18.94 22.68
N SER A 140 -8.66 17.95 22.90
CA SER A 140 -8.98 16.76 23.71
C SER A 140 -9.15 17.07 25.19
N GLU A 141 -8.36 17.98 25.75
CA GLU A 141 -8.47 18.39 27.15
C GLU A 141 -9.75 19.20 27.38
N VAL A 142 -10.10 20.07 26.42
CA VAL A 142 -11.37 20.80 26.44
C VAL A 142 -12.54 19.84 26.25
N ALA A 143 -12.43 18.85 25.36
CA ALA A 143 -13.46 17.83 25.19
C ALA A 143 -13.71 17.06 26.49
N GLN A 144 -12.64 16.65 27.19
CA GLN A 144 -12.72 15.94 28.46
C GLN A 144 -13.33 16.79 29.57
N ALA A 145 -12.88 18.05 29.73
CA ALA A 145 -13.36 18.94 30.79
C ALA A 145 -14.87 19.24 30.71
N PHE A 146 -15.43 19.21 29.50
CA PHE A 146 -16.85 19.52 29.25
C PHE A 146 -17.68 18.30 28.86
N ASN A 147 -17.11 17.09 28.96
CA ASN A 147 -17.71 15.84 28.49
C ASN A 147 -18.34 15.98 27.09
N ALA A 148 -17.59 16.59 26.17
CA ALA A 148 -18.04 16.95 24.83
C ALA A 148 -17.29 16.13 23.76
N PRO A 149 -17.89 15.85 22.59
CA PRO A 149 -17.18 15.20 21.50
C PRO A 149 -15.96 16.02 21.03
N LEU A 150 -14.82 15.36 20.78
CA LEU A 150 -13.58 16.00 20.32
C LEU A 150 -13.79 16.89 19.09
N SER A 151 -14.58 16.42 18.12
CA SER A 151 -14.90 17.18 16.91
C SER A 151 -15.65 18.49 17.20
N ARG A 152 -16.47 18.51 18.25
CA ARG A 152 -17.19 19.70 18.71
C ARG A 152 -16.24 20.67 19.43
N ALA A 153 -15.40 20.16 20.32
CA ALA A 153 -14.36 20.97 20.99
C ALA A 153 -13.44 21.67 19.97
N SER A 154 -12.89 20.92 19.01
CA SER A 154 -12.05 21.46 17.94
C SER A 154 -12.76 22.57 17.13
N ARG A 155 -14.03 22.36 16.80
CA ARG A 155 -14.82 23.34 16.04
C ARG A 155 -15.09 24.62 16.84
N THR A 156 -15.46 24.48 18.11
CA THR A 156 -15.73 25.62 19.00
C THR A 156 -14.48 26.45 19.22
N LEU A 157 -13.34 25.83 19.54
CA LEU A 157 -12.06 26.52 19.71
C LEU A 157 -11.61 27.23 18.43
N GLY A 158 -11.77 26.57 17.28
CA GLY A 158 -11.52 27.18 15.97
C GLY A 158 -12.39 28.42 15.69
N LYS A 159 -13.67 28.39 16.09
CA LYS A 159 -14.59 29.53 15.98
C LYS A 159 -14.17 30.68 16.90
N MET A 160 -13.88 30.39 18.16
CA MET A 160 -13.44 31.38 19.15
C MET A 160 -12.13 32.05 18.73
N ARG A 161 -11.19 31.29 18.14
CA ARG A 161 -9.97 31.86 17.53
C ARG A 161 -10.27 32.83 16.40
N LYS A 162 -11.21 32.48 15.50
CA LYS A 162 -11.60 33.39 14.40
C LYS A 162 -12.25 34.67 14.90
N GLN A 163 -12.84 34.65 16.10
CA GLN A 163 -13.41 35.81 16.77
C GLN A 163 -12.40 36.59 17.61
N GLY A 164 -11.11 36.20 17.61
CA GLY A 164 -10.06 36.86 18.39
C GLY A 164 -10.09 36.57 19.89
N LEU A 165 -10.91 35.62 20.34
CA LEU A 165 -11.09 35.32 21.77
C LEU A 165 -10.07 34.33 22.32
N LEU A 166 -9.41 33.60 21.43
CA LEU A 166 -8.34 32.67 21.74
C LEU A 166 -7.24 32.85 20.70
N GLU A 167 -6.00 32.72 21.12
CA GLU A 167 -4.88 32.47 20.24
C GLU A 167 -4.68 30.96 20.08
N ARG A 168 -4.02 30.59 18.99
CA ARG A 168 -3.56 29.22 18.79
C ARG A 168 -2.09 29.22 18.42
N ARG A 169 -1.38 28.18 18.85
CA ARG A 169 -0.02 27.87 18.42
C ARG A 169 0.03 26.45 17.88
N GLY A 170 0.76 26.27 16.79
CA GLY A 170 1.06 24.98 16.19
C GLY A 170 2.56 24.81 16.00
N TYR A 171 2.97 23.71 15.35
CA TYR A 171 4.35 23.57 14.91
C TYR A 171 4.56 24.41 13.65
N TRP A 172 5.65 25.17 13.57
CA TRP A 172 5.99 25.94 12.37
C TRP A 172 6.39 25.00 11.24
N ASN A 173 5.69 25.06 10.11
CA ASN A 173 6.05 24.33 8.91
C ASN A 173 6.74 25.26 7.91
N PRO A 174 8.07 25.12 7.68
CA PRO A 174 8.81 26.01 6.80
C PRO A 174 8.40 25.89 5.33
N VAL A 175 7.93 24.70 4.88
CA VAL A 175 7.49 24.48 3.50
C VAL A 175 6.17 25.22 3.22
N LEU A 176 5.28 25.25 4.21
CA LEU A 176 3.98 25.91 4.08
C LEU A 176 3.97 27.35 4.60
N ALA A 177 5.12 27.84 5.10
CA ALA A 177 5.31 29.13 5.76
C ALA A 177 4.20 29.46 6.79
N LYS A 178 3.74 28.46 7.54
CA LYS A 178 2.64 28.63 8.50
C LYS A 178 2.66 27.58 9.62
N GLU A 179 2.01 27.90 10.72
CA GLU A 179 1.78 26.95 11.81
C GLU A 179 0.74 25.87 11.47
N THR A 180 1.09 24.63 11.77
CA THR A 180 0.30 23.42 11.53
C THR A 180 0.03 22.67 12.85
N PRO A 181 -1.04 21.84 12.92
CA PRO A 181 -1.42 21.17 14.16
C PRO A 181 -0.45 20.07 14.55
N PHE A 182 -0.08 19.96 15.83
CA PHE A 182 0.79 18.91 16.35
C PHE A 182 0.20 17.50 16.11
N GLN A 183 1.09 16.53 15.87
CA GLN A 183 0.73 15.13 15.55
C GLN A 183 1.18 14.13 16.64
N GLY A 184 1.82 14.61 17.73
CA GLY A 184 2.40 13.81 18.83
C GLY A 184 1.40 13.51 19.95
N ARG A 185 1.86 13.45 21.23
CA ARG A 185 0.93 13.33 22.38
C ARG A 185 0.04 14.58 22.51
N ILE A 186 0.59 15.75 22.18
CA ILE A 186 -0.21 16.94 21.87
C ILE A 186 -0.82 16.73 20.47
N LYS A 187 -2.11 16.40 20.39
CA LYS A 187 -2.83 16.28 19.11
C LYS A 187 -3.64 17.54 18.83
N GLY A 188 -3.32 18.21 17.72
CA GLY A 188 -4.01 19.43 17.28
C GLY A 188 -3.23 20.72 17.58
N TYR A 189 -3.91 21.86 17.49
CA TYR A 189 -3.34 23.13 17.93
C TYR A 189 -3.48 23.30 19.44
N VAL A 190 -2.54 24.00 20.06
CA VAL A 190 -2.64 24.43 21.45
C VAL A 190 -3.31 25.80 21.48
N TYR A 191 -4.36 25.95 22.27
CA TYR A 191 -5.10 27.20 22.42
C TYR A 191 -4.77 27.88 23.75
N GLY A 192 -4.82 29.21 23.79
CA GLY A 192 -4.63 30.02 24.99
C GLY A 192 -5.31 31.37 24.86
N LEU A 193 -5.37 32.14 25.95
CA LEU A 193 -5.90 33.50 25.92
C LEU A 193 -4.96 34.42 25.10
N PRO A 194 -5.52 35.36 24.31
CA PRO A 194 -4.70 36.32 23.56
C PRO A 194 -3.80 37.14 24.49
N GLY A 195 -2.58 37.42 24.06
CA GLY A 195 -1.59 38.19 24.83
C GLY A 195 -1.03 37.48 26.08
N THR A 196 -1.30 36.19 26.26
CA THR A 196 -0.74 35.38 27.38
C THR A 196 0.29 34.36 26.88
N ASP A 197 1.14 33.87 27.78
CA ASP A 197 2.11 32.81 27.50
C ASP A 197 1.53 31.39 27.68
N GLN A 198 0.23 31.26 27.97
CA GLN A 198 -0.45 30.00 28.24
C GLN A 198 -0.16 28.92 27.19
N ALA A 199 -0.28 29.27 25.90
CA ALA A 199 -0.04 28.33 24.81
C ALA A 199 1.43 27.89 24.74
N LYS A 200 2.36 28.81 25.00
CA LYS A 200 3.81 28.54 25.05
C LYS A 200 4.14 27.66 26.25
N LYS A 201 3.66 27.99 27.45
CA LYS A 201 3.80 27.17 28.66
C LYS A 201 3.25 25.76 28.47
N ARG A 202 2.12 25.55 27.79
CA ARG A 202 1.59 24.21 27.53
C ARG A 202 2.46 23.41 26.56
N ILE A 203 3.05 24.06 25.57
CA ILE A 203 4.01 23.45 24.64
C ILE A 203 5.28 23.06 25.40
N GLU A 204 5.77 23.93 26.30
CA GLU A 204 6.97 23.72 27.13
C GLU A 204 6.75 22.67 28.24
N GLN A 205 5.60 22.68 28.91
CA GLN A 205 5.17 21.65 29.87
C GLN A 205 4.78 20.34 29.20
N GLY A 206 4.62 20.34 27.88
CA GLY A 206 4.43 19.13 27.12
C GLY A 206 5.69 18.29 27.13
N GLU A 207 5.87 17.45 28.16
CA GLU A 207 6.73 16.24 28.16
C GLU A 207 6.29 15.21 27.08
N GLY A 208 5.77 15.68 25.95
CA GLY A 208 4.98 14.90 25.00
C GLY A 208 4.87 15.51 23.61
N LEU A 209 5.78 16.41 23.23
CA LEU A 209 5.99 16.73 21.81
C LEU A 209 6.47 15.51 21.00
N TYR A 210 6.88 14.45 21.69
CA TYR A 210 7.64 13.33 21.16
C TYR A 210 7.00 11.97 21.49
N SER A 211 7.16 11.00 20.59
CA SER A 211 7.21 9.59 20.97
C SER A 211 8.30 9.43 22.06
N PRO A 212 8.14 8.56 23.08
CA PRO A 212 9.19 8.28 24.07
C PRO A 212 10.58 8.09 23.46
N HIS A 213 10.65 7.53 22.24
CA HIS A 213 11.88 7.33 21.48
C HIS A 213 12.59 8.63 21.07
N VAL A 214 11.87 9.70 20.72
CA VAL A 214 12.52 10.97 20.32
C VAL A 214 13.04 11.75 21.54
N ASN A 215 12.39 11.59 22.69
CA ASN A 215 12.94 12.12 23.94
C ASN A 215 14.18 11.35 24.39
N ALA A 216 14.18 10.02 24.23
CA ALA A 216 15.37 9.19 24.47
C ALA A 216 16.55 9.63 23.58
N ILE A 217 16.29 9.90 22.29
CA ILE A 217 17.30 10.48 21.39
C ILE A 217 17.85 11.80 21.94
N LEU A 218 16.99 12.74 22.34
CA LEU A 218 17.43 14.03 22.88
C LEU A 218 18.28 13.89 24.16
N VAL A 219 17.89 12.98 25.05
CA VAL A 219 18.64 12.68 26.28
C VAL A 219 20.03 12.16 25.95
N GLU A 220 20.13 11.22 25.01
CA GLU A 220 21.42 10.69 24.56
C GLU A 220 22.28 11.74 23.86
N ILE A 221 21.68 12.61 23.03
CA ILE A 221 22.39 13.73 22.39
C ILE A 221 22.98 14.66 23.45
N ARG A 222 22.19 15.05 24.47
CA ARG A 222 22.64 15.95 25.53
C ARG A 222 23.70 15.30 26.41
N LYS A 223 23.54 14.01 26.73
CA LYS A 223 24.53 13.22 27.47
C LYS A 223 25.87 13.19 26.74
N ASP A 224 25.88 12.82 25.46
CA ASP A 224 27.12 12.79 24.67
C ASP A 224 27.70 14.21 24.50
N SER A 225 26.84 15.22 24.28
CA SER A 225 27.26 16.63 24.16
C SER A 225 27.89 17.16 25.44
N SER A 226 27.35 16.81 26.61
CA SER A 226 27.92 17.18 27.91
C SER A 226 29.32 16.60 28.13
N LEU A 227 29.62 15.48 27.47
CA LEU A 227 30.94 14.84 27.44
C LEU A 227 31.81 15.34 26.28
N LYS A 228 31.41 16.42 25.61
CA LYS A 228 32.10 17.01 24.45
C LYS A 228 32.22 16.05 23.25
N ARG A 229 31.21 15.20 23.02
CA ARG A 229 31.18 14.23 21.92
C ARG A 229 30.01 14.47 20.97
N PHE A 230 30.24 14.31 19.68
CA PHE A 230 29.14 14.27 18.71
C PHE A 230 28.40 12.93 18.79
N THR A 231 27.08 12.99 18.64
CA THR A 231 26.23 11.80 18.58
C THR A 231 26.01 11.41 17.12
N SER A 232 26.45 10.21 16.73
CA SER A 232 26.21 9.69 15.37
C SER A 232 24.76 9.27 15.17
N TYR A 233 24.20 9.52 13.99
CA TYR A 233 22.84 9.07 13.65
C TYR A 233 22.73 7.55 13.71
N GLY A 234 23.80 6.84 13.31
CA GLY A 234 23.85 5.38 13.29
C GLY A 234 23.56 4.74 14.66
N LYS A 235 23.84 5.45 15.77
CA LYS A 235 23.51 5.01 17.14
C LYS A 235 22.01 4.73 17.33
N PHE A 236 21.15 5.38 16.55
CA PHE A 236 19.70 5.25 16.64
C PHE A 236 19.09 4.49 15.45
N GLU A 237 19.80 4.39 14.32
CA GLU A 237 19.31 3.73 13.10
C GLU A 237 19.07 2.23 13.29
N GLU A 238 19.87 1.56 14.11
CA GLU A 238 19.71 0.12 14.40
C GLU A 238 18.39 -0.19 15.13
N GLU A 239 17.96 0.69 16.04
CA GLU A 239 16.75 0.49 16.83
C GLU A 239 15.48 1.05 16.17
N LEU A 240 15.59 2.20 15.50
CA LEU A 240 14.43 2.95 14.99
C LEU A 240 14.28 2.89 13.46
N GLY A 241 15.34 2.50 12.76
CA GLY A 241 15.44 2.62 11.31
C GLY A 241 15.79 4.03 10.84
N GLN A 242 16.43 4.12 9.68
CA GLN A 242 16.97 5.37 9.12
C GLN A 242 15.92 6.48 8.96
N TYR A 243 14.73 6.14 8.46
CA TYR A 243 13.68 7.12 8.19
C TYR A 243 13.17 7.80 9.47
N GLU A 244 12.88 7.02 10.51
CA GLU A 244 12.37 7.57 11.77
C GLU A 244 13.45 8.32 12.55
N THR A 245 14.72 7.88 12.49
CA THR A 245 15.85 8.61 13.06
C THR A 245 16.02 9.99 12.43
N LEU A 246 16.04 10.09 11.10
CA LEU A 246 16.18 11.37 10.40
C LEU A 246 15.01 12.32 10.70
N LYS A 247 13.79 11.77 10.76
CA LYS A 247 12.59 12.53 11.13
C LYS A 247 12.66 13.03 12.56
N ALA A 248 13.09 12.20 13.51
CA ALA A 248 13.29 12.59 14.91
C ALA A 248 14.30 13.73 15.04
N ILE A 249 15.46 13.59 14.40
CA ILE A 249 16.54 14.59 14.41
C ILE A 249 16.07 15.92 13.82
N LYS A 250 15.36 15.87 12.68
CA LYS A 250 14.78 17.06 12.04
C LYS A 250 13.79 17.79 12.95
N ILE A 251 12.96 17.06 13.68
CA ILE A 251 12.01 17.67 14.63
C ILE A 251 12.78 18.30 15.80
N LEU A 252 13.80 17.61 16.31
CA LEU A 252 14.61 18.11 17.44
C LEU A 252 15.35 19.41 17.09
N THR A 253 16.01 19.50 15.93
CA THR A 253 16.75 20.71 15.53
C THR A 253 15.85 21.91 15.22
N GLN A 254 14.60 21.68 14.83
CA GLN A 254 13.61 22.75 14.67
C GLN A 254 13.11 23.32 16.00
N ILE A 255 13.03 22.48 17.04
CA ILE A 255 12.50 22.86 18.35
C ILE A 255 13.61 23.42 19.25
N TYR A 256 14.82 22.87 19.15
CA TYR A 256 15.99 23.28 19.91
C TYR A 256 17.03 23.88 18.96
N PRO A 257 17.03 25.21 18.76
CA PRO A 257 17.98 25.88 17.86
C PRO A 257 19.45 25.71 18.26
N GLY A 258 19.71 25.31 19.51
CA GLY A 258 21.05 24.96 20.00
C GLY A 258 21.56 23.63 19.47
N LEU A 259 20.69 22.74 18.95
CA LEU A 259 21.11 21.49 18.33
C LEU A 259 21.59 21.73 16.91
N VAL A 260 22.84 21.36 16.64
CA VAL A 260 23.51 21.52 15.35
C VAL A 260 23.79 20.15 14.75
N THR A 261 23.51 20.00 13.47
CA THR A 261 23.84 18.80 12.70
C THR A 261 25.12 19.01 11.90
N ALA A 262 25.97 18.00 11.83
CA ALA A 262 27.16 17.98 10.99
C ALA A 262 27.17 16.72 10.12
N THR A 263 27.68 16.85 8.89
CA THR A 263 27.90 15.70 8.00
C THR A 263 29.40 15.50 7.84
N ILE A 264 29.92 14.40 8.35
CA ILE A 264 31.37 14.10 8.36
C ILE A 264 31.59 12.79 7.61
N GLY A 265 32.37 12.83 6.53
CA GLY A 265 32.63 11.66 5.69
C GLY A 265 31.35 11.00 5.10
N GLY A 266 30.25 11.76 4.97
CA GLY A 266 28.95 11.26 4.50
C GLY A 266 28.07 10.62 5.59
N GLN A 267 28.52 10.60 6.85
CA GLN A 267 27.69 10.21 8.00
C GLN A 267 27.15 11.44 8.73
N GLY A 268 25.91 11.35 9.20
CA GLY A 268 25.26 12.41 9.96
C GLY A 268 25.57 12.34 11.45
N PHE A 269 25.81 13.49 12.05
CA PHE A 269 26.08 13.70 13.47
C PHE A 269 25.24 14.87 13.99
N ILE A 270 24.93 14.84 15.27
CA ILE A 270 24.21 15.93 15.96
C ILE A 270 24.84 16.18 17.33
N TYR A 271 24.85 17.43 17.76
CA TYR A 271 25.34 17.86 19.06
C TYR A 271 24.62 19.13 19.51
N ASP A 272 24.65 19.40 20.82
CA ASP A 272 24.10 20.62 21.40
C ASP A 272 25.21 21.67 21.58
N LYS A 273 25.16 22.73 20.77
CA LYS A 273 26.20 23.76 20.64
C LYS A 273 26.55 24.43 21.97
N GLN A 274 25.61 24.52 22.91
CA GLN A 274 25.88 25.13 24.22
C GLN A 274 26.98 24.43 25.01
N TYR A 275 27.23 23.15 24.73
CA TYR A 275 28.27 22.38 25.39
C TYR A 275 29.62 22.44 24.68
N PHE A 276 29.78 23.13 23.56
CA PHE A 276 31.01 23.08 22.77
C PHE A 276 31.62 24.47 22.56
N THR A 277 32.95 24.54 22.65
CA THR A 277 33.73 25.65 22.10
C THR A 277 34.07 25.38 20.63
N SER A 278 34.53 26.39 19.89
CA SER A 278 34.99 26.18 18.50
C SER A 278 36.13 25.16 18.43
N GLU A 279 37.06 25.18 19.38
CA GLU A 279 38.17 24.22 19.45
C GLU A 279 37.68 22.78 19.73
N ASP A 280 36.65 22.62 20.58
CA ASP A 280 36.04 21.31 20.82
C ASP A 280 35.40 20.73 19.55
N ILE A 281 34.75 21.59 18.75
CA ILE A 281 34.12 21.22 17.48
C ILE A 281 35.18 20.74 16.49
N ASP A 282 36.27 21.49 16.31
CA ASP A 282 37.34 21.15 15.37
C ASP A 282 38.01 19.82 15.74
N LYS A 283 38.25 19.58 17.04
CA LYS A 283 38.77 18.30 17.55
C LYS A 283 37.84 17.13 17.26
N GLN A 284 36.52 17.31 17.45
CA GLN A 284 35.54 16.27 17.13
C GLN A 284 35.47 15.98 15.63
N VAL A 285 35.50 17.02 14.78
CA VAL A 285 35.50 16.84 13.32
C VAL A 285 36.70 16.01 12.88
N ALA A 286 37.91 16.39 13.29
CA ALA A 286 39.14 15.67 12.94
C ALA A 286 39.13 14.20 13.43
N TYR A 287 38.62 13.96 14.64
CA TYR A 287 38.47 12.60 15.18
C TYR A 287 37.54 11.74 14.30
N TRP A 288 36.35 12.25 13.98
CA TRP A 288 35.36 11.51 13.21
C TRP A 288 35.76 11.32 11.75
N GLU A 289 36.45 12.29 11.12
CA GLU A 289 36.99 12.12 9.77
C GLU A 289 37.97 10.93 9.68
N LYS A 290 38.91 10.85 10.63
CA LYS A 290 39.84 9.72 10.71
C LYS A 290 39.10 8.41 10.96
N HIS A 291 38.16 8.39 11.91
CA HIS A 291 37.43 7.20 12.28
C HIS A 291 36.54 6.66 11.14
N VAL A 292 35.77 7.54 10.47
CA VAL A 292 34.91 7.19 9.34
C VAL A 292 35.75 6.70 8.15
N SER A 293 36.89 7.33 7.87
CA SER A 293 37.81 6.90 6.82
C SER A 293 38.35 5.49 7.07
N ILE A 294 38.79 5.18 8.29
CA ILE A 294 39.26 3.84 8.67
C ILE A 294 38.12 2.82 8.51
N LYS A 295 36.91 3.14 9.02
CA LYS A 295 35.75 2.24 8.90
C LYS A 295 35.40 1.96 7.45
N LYS A 296 35.39 2.96 6.56
CA LYS A 296 35.15 2.76 5.12
C LYS A 296 36.19 1.87 4.47
N ARG A 297 37.48 2.06 4.77
CA ARG A 297 38.55 1.20 4.26
C ARG A 297 38.39 -0.24 4.74
N LEU A 298 38.06 -0.44 6.01
CA LEU A 298 37.79 -1.77 6.58
C LEU A 298 36.58 -2.44 5.92
N THR A 299 35.46 -1.72 5.76
CA THR A 299 34.28 -2.26 5.08
C THR A 299 34.60 -2.65 3.63
N GLY A 300 35.34 -1.82 2.90
CA GLY A 300 35.80 -2.15 1.55
C GLY A 300 36.70 -3.39 1.51
N ALA A 301 37.67 -3.48 2.43
CA ALA A 301 38.57 -4.63 2.54
C ALA A 301 37.84 -5.92 2.91
N ILE A 302 36.88 -5.86 3.86
CA ILE A 302 36.02 -6.99 4.22
C ILE A 302 35.16 -7.41 3.02
N GLY A 303 34.64 -6.45 2.25
CA GLY A 303 33.89 -6.74 1.02
C GLY A 303 34.74 -7.51 0.00
N ALA A 304 35.95 -7.03 -0.29
CA ALA A 304 36.88 -7.70 -1.19
C ALA A 304 37.30 -9.08 -0.67
N PHE A 305 37.54 -9.21 0.64
CA PHE A 305 37.83 -10.50 1.27
C PHE A 305 36.64 -11.47 1.16
N HIS A 306 35.42 -11.00 1.42
CA HIS A 306 34.21 -11.81 1.32
C HIS A 306 33.97 -12.30 -0.11
N GLU A 307 34.21 -11.44 -1.12
CA GLU A 307 34.14 -11.81 -2.53
C GLU A 307 35.16 -12.90 -2.87
N ALA A 308 36.43 -12.71 -2.52
CA ALA A 308 37.49 -13.70 -2.75
C ALA A 308 37.20 -15.03 -2.02
N PHE A 309 36.77 -14.96 -0.77
CA PHE A 309 36.36 -16.13 0.01
C PHE A 309 35.19 -16.87 -0.66
N SER A 310 34.16 -16.14 -1.07
CA SER A 310 32.99 -16.73 -1.74
C SER A 310 33.37 -17.39 -3.06
N GLN A 311 34.23 -16.77 -3.85
CA GLN A 311 34.75 -17.35 -5.09
C GLN A 311 35.49 -18.67 -4.82
N HIS A 312 36.40 -18.68 -3.85
CA HIS A 312 37.11 -19.90 -3.47
C HIS A 312 36.17 -21.01 -2.96
N ALA A 313 35.13 -20.64 -2.20
CA ALA A 313 34.12 -21.58 -1.73
C ALA A 313 33.31 -22.16 -2.91
N ILE A 314 32.91 -21.32 -3.86
CA ILE A 314 32.20 -21.74 -5.08
C ILE A 314 33.09 -22.67 -5.91
N ASP A 315 34.35 -22.29 -6.16
CA ASP A 315 35.30 -23.10 -6.93
C ASP A 315 35.51 -24.47 -6.29
N LEU A 316 35.61 -24.52 -4.96
CA LEU A 316 35.72 -25.78 -4.23
C LEU A 316 34.44 -26.61 -4.34
N ALA A 317 33.26 -25.97 -4.23
CA ALA A 317 31.98 -26.65 -4.36
C ALA A 317 31.75 -27.21 -5.77
N LEU A 318 32.15 -26.47 -6.81
CA LEU A 318 32.01 -26.87 -8.21
C LEU A 318 32.84 -28.11 -8.57
N LYS A 319 34.00 -28.34 -7.90
CA LYS A 319 34.82 -29.53 -8.12
C LYS A 319 34.10 -30.84 -7.78
N ASP A 320 33.25 -30.81 -6.75
CA ASP A 320 32.47 -31.95 -6.29
C ASP A 320 31.01 -31.91 -6.81
N MET A 321 30.74 -31.02 -7.78
CA MET A 321 29.42 -30.83 -8.36
C MET A 321 29.29 -31.58 -9.67
N ASP A 322 28.34 -32.51 -9.73
CA ASP A 322 27.99 -33.25 -10.95
C ASP A 322 26.67 -32.74 -11.51
N ILE A 323 26.60 -32.56 -12.83
CA ILE A 323 25.37 -32.16 -13.52
C ILE A 323 24.88 -33.33 -14.36
N LYS A 324 23.66 -33.78 -14.12
CA LYS A 324 22.98 -34.78 -14.93
C LYS A 324 21.87 -34.14 -15.73
N VAL A 325 21.98 -34.23 -17.05
CA VAL A 325 20.99 -33.73 -18.00
C VAL A 325 20.16 -34.90 -18.53
N THR A 326 18.83 -34.80 -18.50
CA THR A 326 17.94 -35.89 -18.93
C THR A 326 16.68 -35.33 -19.57
N PHE A 327 16.32 -35.84 -20.76
CA PHE A 327 15.01 -35.57 -21.33
C PHE A 327 13.96 -36.52 -20.77
N TRP A 328 12.79 -35.98 -20.41
CA TRP A 328 11.64 -36.81 -20.10
C TRP A 328 11.21 -37.58 -21.35
N ARG A 329 10.94 -38.88 -21.18
CA ARG A 329 10.52 -39.78 -22.25
C ARG A 329 9.45 -40.74 -21.75
N LYS A 330 8.51 -41.09 -22.64
CA LYS A 330 7.53 -42.14 -22.47
C LYS A 330 7.92 -43.32 -23.36
N ILE A 331 7.97 -44.53 -22.81
CA ILE A 331 8.22 -45.75 -23.57
C ILE A 331 6.90 -46.49 -23.72
N GLY A 332 6.42 -46.67 -24.95
CA GLY A 332 5.19 -47.39 -25.25
C GLY A 332 5.39 -48.36 -26.41
N LYS A 333 5.09 -49.65 -26.22
CA LYS A 333 5.31 -50.70 -27.23
C LYS A 333 6.73 -50.69 -27.84
N GLY A 334 7.74 -50.45 -27.01
CA GLY A 334 9.14 -50.36 -27.44
C GLY A 334 9.53 -49.09 -28.20
N LYS A 335 8.60 -48.15 -28.43
CA LYS A 335 8.88 -46.85 -29.05
C LYS A 335 9.01 -45.77 -27.97
N GLU A 336 10.06 -44.96 -28.09
CA GLU A 336 10.22 -43.76 -27.28
C GLU A 336 9.42 -42.61 -27.86
N SER A 337 8.70 -41.88 -27.01
CA SER A 337 8.04 -40.62 -27.34
C SER A 337 8.43 -39.57 -26.32
N TYR A 338 8.72 -38.37 -26.79
CA TYR A 338 9.17 -37.28 -25.93
C TYR A 338 8.08 -36.25 -25.63
N ASN A 339 6.91 -36.39 -26.24
CA ASN A 339 5.74 -35.56 -25.94
C ASN A 339 5.18 -35.96 -24.57
N ILE A 340 5.05 -35.00 -23.66
CA ILE A 340 4.62 -35.23 -22.29
C ILE A 340 3.23 -34.67 -22.08
N ARG A 341 2.29 -35.52 -21.67
CA ARG A 341 0.95 -35.07 -21.24
C ARG A 341 1.00 -34.65 -19.77
N LEU A 342 0.60 -33.42 -19.49
CA LEU A 342 0.58 -32.81 -18.16
C LEU A 342 -0.71 -33.16 -17.41
N SER A 343 -0.73 -32.91 -16.10
CA SER A 343 -1.89 -33.16 -15.23
C SER A 343 -3.16 -32.42 -15.64
N ASN A 344 -3.04 -31.30 -16.36
CA ASN A 344 -4.16 -30.53 -16.91
C ASN A 344 -4.60 -30.99 -18.30
N ALA A 345 -4.21 -32.21 -18.70
CA ALA A 345 -4.49 -32.85 -19.98
C ALA A 345 -3.86 -32.19 -21.22
N LYS A 346 -3.15 -31.07 -21.08
CA LYS A 346 -2.39 -30.44 -22.18
C LYS A 346 -1.07 -31.19 -22.42
N GLU A 347 -0.52 -31.08 -23.62
CA GLU A 347 0.71 -31.80 -24.02
C GLU A 347 1.85 -30.83 -24.28
N ILE A 348 3.02 -31.04 -23.69
CA ILE A 348 4.24 -30.30 -23.99
C ILE A 348 5.19 -31.11 -24.86
N ASP A 349 5.87 -30.43 -25.78
CA ASP A 349 6.69 -31.10 -26.78
C ASP A 349 7.87 -31.79 -26.12
N ARG A 350 8.66 -31.11 -25.27
CA ARG A 350 9.79 -31.72 -24.55
C ARG A 350 9.93 -31.17 -23.13
N VAL A 351 10.57 -31.93 -22.25
CA VAL A 351 11.01 -31.44 -20.94
C VAL A 351 12.45 -31.87 -20.72
N LEU A 352 13.36 -30.90 -20.59
CA LEU A 352 14.73 -31.15 -20.18
C LEU A 352 14.82 -30.98 -18.66
N GLN A 353 15.28 -32.02 -17.97
CA GLN A 353 15.57 -31.99 -16.55
C GLN A 353 17.08 -31.87 -16.36
N VAL A 354 17.50 -30.94 -15.50
CA VAL A 354 18.89 -30.76 -15.11
C VAL A 354 18.98 -30.92 -13.59
N ASP A 355 19.60 -32.00 -13.18
CA ASP A 355 19.84 -32.34 -11.79
C ASP A 355 21.28 -32.00 -11.42
N PHE A 356 21.46 -31.30 -10.32
CA PHE A 356 22.78 -30.93 -9.81
C PHE A 356 23.02 -31.69 -8.52
N TYR A 357 24.11 -32.45 -8.49
CA TYR A 357 24.50 -33.29 -7.38
C TYR A 357 25.74 -32.69 -6.73
N TYR A 358 25.78 -32.72 -5.40
CA TYR A 358 26.98 -32.42 -4.63
C TYR A 358 27.35 -33.67 -3.83
N LYS A 359 28.53 -34.23 -4.08
CA LYS A 359 28.99 -35.49 -3.44
C LYS A 359 27.95 -36.62 -3.55
N GLY A 360 27.36 -36.78 -4.73
CA GLY A 360 26.35 -37.80 -5.03
C GLY A 360 24.94 -37.53 -4.46
N LYS A 361 24.72 -36.44 -3.71
CA LYS A 361 23.39 -36.05 -3.21
C LYS A 361 22.77 -35.01 -4.12
N LEU A 362 21.51 -35.21 -4.53
CA LEU A 362 20.77 -34.22 -5.31
C LEU A 362 20.62 -32.93 -4.50
N LEU A 363 21.21 -31.84 -5.00
CA LEU A 363 21.18 -30.53 -4.37
C LEU A 363 19.99 -29.73 -4.89
N TRP A 364 19.87 -29.57 -6.21
CA TRP A 364 18.75 -28.89 -6.84
C TRP A 364 18.42 -29.50 -8.20
N ARG A 365 17.18 -29.27 -8.63
CA ARG A 365 16.64 -29.76 -9.90
C ARG A 365 15.95 -28.63 -10.64
N HIS A 366 16.34 -28.43 -11.89
CA HIS A 366 15.70 -27.49 -12.81
C HIS A 366 14.96 -28.24 -13.92
N TYR A 367 13.83 -27.68 -14.33
CA TYR A 367 13.06 -28.16 -15.47
C TYR A 367 13.01 -27.09 -16.54
N TYR A 368 13.25 -27.48 -17.79
CA TYR A 368 13.12 -26.63 -18.96
C TYR A 368 12.04 -27.26 -19.86
N PRO A 369 10.76 -26.93 -19.63
CA PRO A 369 9.69 -27.29 -20.54
C PRO A 369 9.86 -26.53 -21.85
N ILE A 370 9.89 -27.26 -22.97
CA ILE A 370 10.15 -26.73 -24.31
C ILE A 370 8.90 -26.94 -25.16
N GLU A 371 8.41 -25.86 -25.76
CA GLU A 371 7.35 -25.87 -26.77
C GLU A 371 7.91 -25.44 -28.13
N CYS A 372 7.69 -26.24 -29.15
CA CYS A 372 8.10 -26.01 -30.53
C CYS A 372 6.86 -25.75 -31.40
N LYS A 373 6.64 -24.51 -31.82
CA LYS A 373 5.47 -24.16 -32.66
C LYS A 373 5.86 -23.34 -33.87
N PHE A 374 5.27 -23.70 -35.00
CA PHE A 374 5.35 -22.92 -36.22
C PHE A 374 4.12 -21.99 -36.32
N TYR A 375 4.31 -20.70 -36.09
CA TYR A 375 3.27 -19.69 -36.26
C TYR A 375 3.53 -18.87 -37.53
N ARG A 376 2.58 -18.90 -38.48
CA ARG A 376 2.65 -18.07 -39.69
C ARG A 376 2.57 -16.60 -39.27
N GLY A 377 3.62 -15.82 -39.57
CA GLY A 377 3.75 -14.42 -39.13
C GLY A 377 4.38 -14.23 -37.75
N GLY A 378 4.88 -15.29 -37.12
CA GLY A 378 5.61 -15.25 -35.84
C GLY A 378 4.72 -15.40 -34.61
N ALA A 379 5.34 -15.76 -33.48
CA ALA A 379 4.66 -15.96 -32.20
C ALA A 379 4.23 -14.61 -31.59
N THR A 380 3.00 -14.56 -31.09
CA THR A 380 2.37 -13.38 -30.48
C THR A 380 2.32 -13.49 -28.96
N PRO A 381 1.99 -12.40 -28.25
CA PRO A 381 1.73 -12.40 -26.81
C PRO A 381 0.72 -13.47 -26.35
N GLU A 382 -0.30 -13.74 -27.16
CA GLU A 382 -1.36 -14.71 -26.85
C GLU A 382 -0.81 -16.15 -26.83
N HIS A 383 0.04 -16.51 -27.80
CA HIS A 383 0.68 -17.82 -27.84
C HIS A 383 1.61 -18.04 -26.64
N LEU A 384 2.36 -17.00 -26.25
CA LEU A 384 3.20 -17.04 -25.06
C LEU A 384 2.36 -17.22 -23.79
N LYS A 385 1.24 -16.50 -23.68
CA LYS A 385 0.33 -16.63 -22.55
C LYS A 385 -0.29 -18.02 -22.50
N GLU A 386 -0.71 -18.59 -23.62
CA GLU A 386 -1.24 -19.95 -23.68
C GLU A 386 -0.21 -20.98 -23.16
N PHE A 387 1.05 -20.82 -23.57
CA PHE A 387 2.15 -21.66 -23.12
C PHE A 387 2.37 -21.54 -21.61
N ILE A 388 2.41 -20.32 -21.07
CA ILE A 388 2.55 -20.09 -19.63
C ILE A 388 1.34 -20.63 -18.84
N ASP A 389 0.13 -20.41 -19.34
CA ASP A 389 -1.09 -20.87 -18.70
C ASP A 389 -1.12 -22.40 -18.61
N LYS A 390 -0.67 -23.07 -19.66
CA LYS A 390 -0.49 -24.52 -19.67
C LYS A 390 0.47 -25.01 -18.57
N LEU A 391 1.53 -24.27 -18.26
CA LEU A 391 2.49 -24.64 -17.23
C LEU A 391 1.97 -24.33 -15.81
N ARG A 392 1.48 -23.10 -15.57
CA ARG A 392 1.04 -22.66 -14.22
C ARG A 392 -0.15 -23.45 -13.66
N PHE A 393 -0.98 -24.00 -14.54
CA PHE A 393 -2.13 -24.83 -14.16
C PHE A 393 -1.81 -26.34 -14.16
N SER A 394 -0.54 -26.73 -14.36
CA SER A 394 -0.10 -28.12 -14.23
C SER A 394 0.48 -28.37 -12.83
N SER A 395 0.33 -29.58 -12.31
CA SER A 395 0.89 -29.96 -11.01
C SER A 395 2.41 -30.10 -11.03
N GLU A 396 2.94 -30.40 -12.21
CA GLU A 396 4.35 -30.63 -12.49
C GLU A 396 5.11 -29.31 -12.40
N PHE A 397 4.60 -28.28 -13.06
CA PHE A 397 5.33 -27.02 -13.28
C PHE A 397 4.70 -25.79 -12.62
N GLY A 398 3.44 -25.89 -12.19
CA GLY A 398 2.71 -24.82 -11.54
C GLY A 398 2.55 -25.02 -10.04
N GLU A 399 2.36 -23.92 -9.33
CA GLU A 399 1.98 -23.91 -7.92
C GLU A 399 0.99 -22.78 -7.64
N GLN A 400 0.25 -22.91 -6.54
CA GLN A 400 -0.69 -21.91 -6.08
C GLN A 400 -0.08 -21.18 -4.89
N ILE A 401 0.06 -19.86 -4.99
CA ILE A 401 0.61 -19.01 -3.93
C ILE A 401 -0.44 -18.02 -3.44
N ALA A 402 -0.40 -17.74 -2.13
CA ALA A 402 -1.17 -16.67 -1.53
C ALA A 402 -0.39 -15.35 -1.67
N LEU A 403 -0.97 -14.37 -2.36
CA LEU A 403 -0.47 -13.01 -2.43
C LEU A 403 -1.33 -12.12 -1.54
N GLN A 404 -0.69 -11.34 -0.67
CA GLN A 404 -1.36 -10.32 0.13
C GLN A 404 -1.27 -8.97 -0.60
N GLU A 405 -2.40 -8.48 -1.07
CA GLU A 405 -2.53 -7.14 -1.66
C GLU A 405 -3.39 -6.27 -0.74
N GLY A 406 -2.72 -5.49 0.11
CA GLY A 406 -3.38 -4.73 1.19
C GLY A 406 -4.01 -5.64 2.24
N ASN A 407 -5.34 -5.57 2.38
CA ASN A 407 -6.11 -6.41 3.31
C ASN A 407 -6.73 -7.65 2.63
N GLN A 408 -6.41 -7.92 1.36
CA GLN A 408 -6.95 -9.06 0.62
C GLN A 408 -5.89 -10.13 0.40
N ASN A 409 -6.26 -11.38 0.65
CA ASN A 409 -5.48 -12.55 0.29
C ASN A 409 -6.00 -13.10 -1.03
N LEU A 410 -5.19 -13.01 -2.09
CA LEU A 410 -5.47 -13.54 -3.41
C LEU A 410 -4.73 -14.87 -3.58
N GLN A 411 -5.42 -15.86 -4.15
CA GLN A 411 -4.82 -17.13 -4.53
C GLN A 411 -4.51 -17.06 -6.03
N VAL A 412 -3.23 -17.19 -6.39
CA VAL A 412 -2.80 -17.12 -7.79
C VAL A 412 -1.97 -18.33 -8.18
N HIS A 413 -2.13 -18.78 -9.42
CA HIS A 413 -1.30 -19.82 -10.01
C HIS A 413 -0.07 -19.21 -10.68
N VAL A 414 1.10 -19.67 -10.28
CA VAL A 414 2.39 -19.26 -10.83
C VAL A 414 3.17 -20.48 -11.32
N VAL A 415 4.16 -20.25 -12.18
CA VAL A 415 5.14 -21.28 -12.55
C VAL A 415 6.15 -21.39 -11.40
N LYS A 416 6.49 -22.61 -11.00
CA LYS A 416 7.45 -22.87 -9.91
C LYS A 416 8.81 -22.24 -10.21
N GLN A 417 9.51 -21.79 -9.17
CA GLN A 417 10.80 -21.09 -9.30
C GLN A 417 11.90 -21.91 -10.00
N ASN A 418 11.83 -23.24 -9.94
CA ASN A 418 12.82 -24.12 -10.56
C ASN A 418 12.48 -24.50 -12.02
N VAL A 419 11.44 -23.91 -12.60
CA VAL A 419 10.98 -24.16 -13.97
C VAL A 419 11.30 -22.97 -14.86
N HIS A 420 11.98 -23.23 -15.97
CA HIS A 420 12.49 -22.24 -16.92
C HIS A 420 11.95 -22.53 -18.33
N PRO A 421 10.77 -22.01 -18.70
CA PRO A 421 10.12 -22.36 -19.95
C PRO A 421 10.87 -21.84 -21.18
N ILE A 422 10.88 -22.64 -22.25
CA ILE A 422 11.49 -22.28 -23.54
C ILE A 422 10.43 -22.39 -24.64
N LEU A 423 10.22 -21.32 -25.38
CA LEU A 423 9.37 -21.31 -26.57
C LEU A 423 10.24 -21.19 -27.82
N ILE A 424 10.14 -22.18 -28.71
CA ILE A 424 10.82 -22.24 -29.99
C ILE A 424 9.82 -21.92 -31.11
N SER A 425 10.13 -20.90 -31.91
CA SER A 425 9.32 -20.47 -33.05
C SER A 425 10.23 -19.84 -34.13
N PRO A 426 9.85 -19.82 -35.42
CA PRO A 426 10.66 -19.21 -36.46
C PRO A 426 10.99 -17.73 -36.18
N TYR A 427 9.99 -16.99 -35.70
CA TYR A 427 10.08 -15.56 -35.39
C TYR A 427 9.16 -15.21 -34.20
N PHE A 428 9.42 -14.07 -33.56
CA PHE A 428 8.62 -13.52 -32.45
C PHE A 428 8.31 -12.05 -32.73
N LYS A 429 7.10 -11.60 -32.39
CA LYS A 429 6.77 -10.17 -32.42
C LYS A 429 7.49 -9.42 -31.29
N LYS A 430 7.68 -8.11 -31.47
CA LYS A 430 8.40 -7.25 -30.50
C LYS A 430 7.73 -7.26 -29.12
N GLU A 431 6.41 -7.26 -29.10
CA GLU A 431 5.58 -7.29 -27.89
C GLU A 431 5.76 -8.63 -27.14
N THR A 432 5.92 -9.73 -27.88
CA THR A 432 6.16 -11.06 -27.31
C THR A 432 7.46 -11.11 -26.51
N HIS A 433 8.53 -10.45 -26.97
CA HIS A 433 9.79 -10.36 -26.22
C HIS A 433 9.64 -9.61 -24.90
N GLN A 434 8.86 -8.52 -24.87
CA GLN A 434 8.62 -7.77 -23.63
C GLN A 434 7.85 -8.61 -22.62
N GLN A 435 6.84 -9.33 -23.09
CA GLN A 435 6.02 -10.17 -22.23
C GLN A 435 6.78 -11.42 -21.75
N ALA A 436 7.65 -12.00 -22.57
CA ALA A 436 8.49 -13.14 -22.19
C ALA A 436 9.43 -12.79 -21.04
N LYS A 437 10.01 -11.58 -21.03
CA LYS A 437 10.79 -11.08 -19.89
C LYS A 437 9.99 -11.03 -18.60
N LYS A 438 8.71 -10.62 -18.68
CA LYS A 438 7.81 -10.57 -17.51
C LYS A 438 7.48 -11.96 -16.95
N TYR A 439 7.37 -12.96 -17.81
CA TYR A 439 7.05 -14.33 -17.42
C TYR A 439 8.28 -15.24 -17.28
N HIS A 440 9.48 -14.69 -17.40
CA HIS A 440 10.74 -15.45 -17.37
C HIS A 440 10.75 -16.63 -18.37
N VAL A 441 10.26 -16.40 -19.59
CA VAL A 441 10.30 -17.38 -20.68
C VAL A 441 11.44 -17.07 -21.62
N GLU A 442 12.24 -18.08 -21.95
CA GLU A 442 13.27 -17.98 -22.97
C GLU A 442 12.64 -18.15 -24.36
N LEU A 443 12.84 -17.16 -25.23
CA LEU A 443 12.36 -17.20 -26.61
C LEU A 443 13.52 -17.57 -27.52
N LEU A 444 13.42 -18.73 -28.18
CA LEU A 444 14.50 -19.26 -28.99
C LEU A 444 14.10 -19.33 -30.47
N PRO A 445 14.60 -18.42 -31.33
CA PRO A 445 14.28 -18.45 -32.74
C PRO A 445 14.84 -19.69 -33.42
N THR A 446 14.06 -20.31 -34.31
CA THR A 446 14.50 -21.52 -35.04
C THR A 446 15.79 -21.30 -35.83
N TRP A 447 16.02 -20.09 -36.35
CA TRP A 447 17.25 -19.78 -37.08
C TRP A 447 18.51 -19.86 -36.21
N LEU A 448 18.41 -19.60 -34.91
CA LEU A 448 19.54 -19.70 -33.99
C LEU A 448 19.91 -21.16 -33.74
N LEU A 449 18.90 -22.03 -33.57
CA LEU A 449 19.12 -23.48 -33.50
C LEU A 449 19.75 -24.03 -34.78
N ALA A 450 19.25 -23.59 -35.94
CA ALA A 450 19.80 -24.00 -37.23
C ALA A 450 21.27 -23.55 -37.40
N LYS A 451 21.61 -22.35 -36.91
CA LYS A 451 23.00 -21.87 -36.88
C LYS A 451 23.87 -22.76 -35.99
N LEU A 452 23.49 -22.96 -34.73
CA LEU A 452 24.27 -23.77 -33.77
C LEU A 452 24.49 -25.21 -34.26
N ALA A 453 23.43 -25.84 -34.77
CA ALA A 453 23.53 -27.17 -35.36
C ALA A 453 24.41 -27.15 -36.63
N GLY A 454 24.24 -26.15 -37.49
CA GLY A 454 25.00 -26.00 -38.72
C GLY A 454 26.50 -25.82 -38.49
N ASP A 455 26.87 -25.02 -37.49
CA ASP A 455 28.26 -24.81 -37.06
C ASP A 455 28.87 -26.14 -36.57
N THR A 456 28.09 -26.98 -35.89
CA THR A 456 28.53 -28.28 -35.36
C THR A 456 28.80 -29.33 -36.46
N ILE A 457 27.95 -29.35 -37.50
CA ILE A 457 28.05 -30.30 -38.61
C ILE A 457 28.83 -29.74 -39.82
N GLY A 458 29.25 -28.48 -39.77
CA GLY A 458 30.00 -27.81 -40.83
C GLY A 458 29.16 -27.47 -42.07
N LYS A 459 27.84 -27.32 -41.94
CA LYS A 459 26.92 -27.01 -43.05
C LYS A 459 25.88 -26.00 -42.62
N LYS A 460 25.63 -24.98 -43.44
CA LYS A 460 24.53 -24.03 -43.19
C LYS A 460 23.19 -24.75 -43.27
N LEU A 461 22.40 -24.68 -42.20
CA LEU A 461 21.04 -25.21 -42.15
C LEU A 461 20.03 -24.07 -42.28
N GLU A 462 19.09 -24.21 -43.21
CA GLU A 462 17.96 -23.28 -43.40
C GLU A 462 16.67 -24.09 -43.45
N MET A 463 15.82 -23.95 -42.41
CA MET A 463 14.62 -24.79 -42.22
C MET A 463 13.72 -24.81 -43.46
N ARG A 464 13.48 -23.64 -44.08
CA ARG A 464 12.64 -23.53 -45.27
C ARG A 464 13.20 -24.33 -46.46
N LYS A 465 14.50 -24.22 -46.72
CA LYS A 465 15.16 -24.98 -47.81
C LYS A 465 15.09 -26.48 -47.54
N LEU A 466 15.41 -26.90 -46.31
CA LEU A 466 15.32 -28.31 -45.91
C LEU A 466 13.91 -28.88 -46.09
N PHE A 467 12.87 -28.09 -45.79
CA PHE A 467 11.49 -28.49 -46.02
C PHE A 467 11.13 -28.55 -47.51
N GLU A 468 11.59 -27.59 -48.32
CA GLU A 468 11.42 -27.61 -49.78
C GLU A 468 12.13 -28.81 -50.43
N ASP A 469 13.32 -29.18 -49.94
CA ASP A 469 14.05 -30.37 -50.37
C ASP A 469 13.32 -31.65 -49.96
N TYR A 470 12.83 -31.73 -48.72
CA TYR A 470 11.98 -32.84 -48.26
C TYR A 470 10.72 -33.02 -49.11
N LEU A 471 10.05 -31.94 -49.49
CA LEU A 471 8.85 -32.02 -50.35
C LEU A 471 9.15 -32.58 -51.75
N LYS A 472 10.38 -32.42 -52.25
CA LYS A 472 10.82 -32.99 -53.53
C LYS A 472 11.23 -34.45 -53.41
N GLU A 473 11.94 -34.80 -52.35
CA GLU A 473 12.46 -36.16 -52.11
C GLU A 473 11.39 -37.13 -51.58
N GLY A 474 10.46 -36.63 -50.76
CA GLY A 474 9.43 -37.43 -50.09
C GLY A 474 9.97 -38.34 -48.98
N GLY A 475 9.13 -39.23 -48.47
CA GLY A 475 9.52 -40.26 -47.49
C GLY A 475 9.35 -39.85 -46.02
N ASN A 476 10.07 -40.55 -45.13
CA ASN A 476 9.96 -40.38 -43.68
C ASN A 476 10.77 -39.16 -43.20
N ILE A 477 10.12 -38.22 -42.50
CA ILE A 477 10.72 -36.96 -42.03
C ILE A 477 11.91 -37.20 -41.09
N GLU A 478 11.82 -38.16 -40.17
CA GLU A 478 12.89 -38.44 -39.20
C GLU A 478 14.13 -39.00 -39.90
N ALA A 479 13.93 -39.88 -40.88
CA ALA A 479 15.02 -40.44 -41.69
C ALA A 479 15.72 -39.34 -42.52
N PHE A 480 14.94 -38.48 -43.18
CA PHE A 480 15.45 -37.34 -43.94
C PHE A 480 16.29 -36.41 -43.05
N LEU A 481 15.75 -36.01 -41.89
CA LEU A 481 16.48 -35.15 -40.95
C LEU A 481 17.73 -35.84 -40.38
N THR A 482 17.66 -37.14 -40.07
CA THR A 482 18.82 -37.89 -39.59
C THR A 482 19.96 -37.86 -40.61
N GLU A 483 19.66 -38.03 -41.89
CA GLU A 483 20.64 -37.96 -43.00
C GLU A 483 21.31 -36.58 -43.06
N ILE A 484 20.53 -35.50 -42.99
CA ILE A 484 21.01 -34.11 -43.05
C ILE A 484 21.95 -33.77 -41.89
N PHE A 485 21.67 -34.32 -40.70
CA PHE A 485 22.43 -34.06 -39.48
C PHE A 485 23.60 -35.03 -39.28
N LYS A 486 23.84 -36.01 -40.19
CA LYS A 486 25.07 -36.80 -40.19
C LYS A 486 26.25 -35.87 -40.48
N ARG A 487 27.23 -35.86 -39.57
CA ARG A 487 28.51 -35.16 -39.76
C ARG A 487 29.16 -35.69 -41.04
N LYS A 488 29.64 -34.82 -41.94
CA LYS A 488 30.62 -35.24 -42.95
C LYS A 488 31.81 -35.82 -42.19
N LYS A 489 32.13 -37.10 -42.40
CA LYS A 489 33.46 -37.60 -42.04
C LYS A 489 34.45 -36.74 -42.79
N THR A 490 35.22 -35.93 -42.08
CA THR A 490 36.38 -35.24 -42.62
C THR A 490 37.28 -36.32 -43.24
N GLN A 491 37.51 -36.22 -44.55
CA GLN A 491 38.66 -36.86 -45.20
C GLN A 491 39.92 -36.11 -44.79
#